data_AF-A0A0K8R418-F1
#
_entry.id   AF-A0A0K8R418-F1
#
_cell.length_a   1.000
_cell.length_b   1.000
_cell.length_c   1.000
_cell.angle_alpha   90.00
_cell.angle_beta   90.00
_cell.angle_gamma   90.00
#
_symmetry.space_group_name_H-M   'P 1'
#
loop_
_entity.id
_entity.type
_entity.pdbx_description
1 polymer ?
#
loop_
_entity_poly.entity_id
_entity_poly.type
_entity_poly.pdbx_seq_one_letter_code
_entity_poly.pdbx_strand_id
1 'polypeptide(L)'
;VLCFLLQLKVHKSGGPDNIPNAFLKRYAEWVSKYLTLISKASLSQSSVPPDWRCAKVVPIFKAGNKSSPTNYRPISLTSTSCKIMEHIVSKSLYDHLENNNLLYKNQYGFRRKLSTITQLSECIHDFCKSIDVGGQTDAIFLDMSKVFDRVPHKHLIKKLQLIGVSTELVNWISAYFKERRQFVEIKSTASSVLPVSSGVPQGSVLGPLLFLIYISDIA
;
A
#
# COMPACT_ATOMS: atom_id res chain seq x y z
N VAL A 1 8.21 16.38 -3.43
CA VAL A 1 8.22 15.82 -4.80
C VAL A 1 9.63 15.71 -5.37
N LEU A 2 10.40 16.80 -5.47
CA LEU A 2 11.76 16.78 -6.04
C LEU A 2 12.69 15.73 -5.41
N CYS A 3 12.78 15.70 -4.07
CA CYS A 3 13.62 14.72 -3.37
C CYS A 3 13.27 13.27 -3.73
N PHE A 4 11.98 12.98 -3.93
CA PHE A 4 11.53 11.65 -4.32
C PHE A 4 12.00 11.29 -5.73
N LEU A 5 11.88 12.21 -6.68
CA LEU A 5 12.32 12.01 -8.07
C LEU A 5 13.83 11.74 -8.14
N LEU A 6 14.63 12.47 -7.36
CA LEU A 6 16.08 12.27 -7.30
C LEU A 6 16.48 10.91 -6.69
N GLN A 7 15.64 10.35 -5.81
CA GLN A 7 15.86 9.04 -5.17
C GLN A 7 15.31 7.86 -5.99
N LEU A 8 14.71 8.09 -7.16
CA LEU A 8 14.19 7.03 -8.00
C LEU A 8 15.30 6.04 -8.42
N LYS A 9 14.97 4.75 -8.36
CA LYS A 9 15.78 3.68 -8.94
C LYS A 9 15.47 3.58 -10.44
N VAL A 10 16.48 3.84 -11.26
CA VAL A 10 16.38 4.02 -12.71
C VAL A 10 15.92 2.74 -13.42
N HIS A 11 16.39 1.58 -12.98
CA HIS A 11 16.12 0.28 -13.61
C HIS A 11 14.83 -0.41 -13.14
N LYS A 12 13.97 0.28 -12.39
CA LYS A 12 12.67 -0.30 -12.01
C LYS A 12 11.68 -0.18 -13.17
N SER A 13 10.82 -1.20 -13.31
CA SER A 13 9.75 -1.23 -14.30
C SER A 13 8.81 -0.05 -14.14
N GLY A 14 8.44 0.55 -15.28
CA GLY A 14 7.45 1.62 -15.36
C GLY A 14 6.03 1.12 -15.05
N GLY A 15 5.14 2.09 -14.81
CA GLY A 15 3.72 1.83 -14.66
C GLY A 15 3.03 1.59 -16.03
N PRO A 16 1.69 1.69 -16.07
CA PRO A 16 0.94 1.57 -17.32
C PRO A 16 1.13 2.77 -18.27
N ASP A 17 1.72 3.87 -17.77
CA ASP A 17 2.03 5.09 -18.51
C ASP A 17 3.29 4.97 -19.41
N ASN A 18 4.04 3.87 -19.27
CA ASN A 18 5.30 3.61 -19.98
C ASN A 18 6.36 4.71 -19.79
N ILE A 19 6.26 5.55 -18.75
CA ILE A 19 7.24 6.59 -18.45
C ILE A 19 8.39 5.96 -17.65
N PRO A 20 9.63 5.92 -18.17
CA PRO A 20 10.75 5.33 -17.46
C PRO A 20 11.17 6.20 -16.26
N ASN A 21 11.58 5.58 -15.16
CA ASN A 21 12.15 6.30 -14.02
C ASN A 21 13.42 7.07 -14.40
N ALA A 22 14.17 6.60 -15.40
CA ALA A 22 15.33 7.30 -15.96
C ALA A 22 14.98 8.72 -16.41
N PHE A 23 13.86 8.86 -17.13
CA PHE A 23 13.38 10.14 -17.63
C PHE A 23 12.98 11.05 -16.47
N LEU A 24 12.15 10.55 -15.55
CA LEU A 24 11.68 11.31 -14.40
C LEU A 24 12.81 11.81 -13.49
N LYS A 25 13.87 10.99 -13.33
CA LYS A 25 15.05 11.37 -12.55
C LYS A 25 15.92 12.40 -13.29
N ARG A 26 16.13 12.22 -14.60
CA ARG A 26 16.93 13.15 -15.41
C ARG A 26 16.33 14.55 -15.47
N TYR A 27 15.00 14.65 -15.54
CA TYR A 27 14.28 15.93 -15.62
C TYR A 27 13.57 16.30 -14.30
N ALA A 28 14.08 15.80 -13.17
CA ALA A 28 13.41 15.89 -11.87
C ALA A 28 13.06 17.33 -11.47
N GLU A 29 13.95 18.29 -11.71
CA GLU A 29 13.72 19.70 -11.37
C GLU A 29 12.49 20.27 -12.06
N TRP A 30 12.34 20.02 -13.36
CA TRP A 30 11.22 20.49 -14.17
C TRP A 30 9.95 19.73 -13.83
N VAL A 31 10.01 18.40 -13.87
CA VAL A 31 8.86 17.52 -13.60
C VAL A 31 8.31 17.73 -12.20
N SER A 32 9.16 18.01 -11.21
CA SER A 32 8.72 18.20 -9.82
C SER A 32 7.76 19.37 -9.66
N LYS A 33 7.93 20.45 -10.42
CA LYS A 33 7.06 21.63 -10.37
C LYS A 33 5.64 21.26 -10.80
N TYR A 34 5.52 20.62 -11.97
CA TYR A 34 4.22 20.19 -12.51
C TYR A 34 3.56 19.12 -11.65
N LEU A 35 4.29 18.09 -11.22
CA LEU A 35 3.74 17.06 -10.35
C LEU A 35 3.28 17.63 -8.99
N THR A 36 3.95 18.67 -8.48
CA THR A 36 3.51 19.35 -7.26
C THR A 36 2.18 20.08 -7.49
N LEU A 37 2.03 20.79 -8.60
CA LEU A 37 0.77 21.45 -8.96
C LEU A 37 -0.37 20.44 -9.13
N ILE A 38 -0.13 19.35 -9.85
CA ILE A 38 -1.11 18.27 -10.04
C ILE A 38 -1.48 17.63 -8.69
N SER A 39 -0.50 17.36 -7.82
CA SER A 39 -0.76 16.76 -6.50
C SER A 39 -1.61 17.68 -5.62
N LYS A 40 -1.32 18.99 -5.61
CA LYS A 40 -2.11 19.99 -4.88
C LYS A 40 -3.54 20.07 -5.39
N ALA A 41 -3.72 20.17 -6.71
CA ALA A 41 -5.04 20.22 -7.33
C ALA A 41 -5.84 18.92 -7.08
N SER A 42 -5.16 17.77 -7.14
CA SER A 42 -5.74 16.46 -6.86
C SER A 42 -6.28 16.37 -5.42
N LEU A 43 -5.53 16.84 -4.43
CA LEU A 43 -5.97 16.90 -3.03
C LEU A 43 -7.15 17.85 -2.85
N SER A 44 -7.00 19.11 -3.28
CA SER A 44 -8.00 20.14 -3.03
C SER A 44 -9.34 19.84 -3.70
N GLN A 45 -9.33 19.18 -4.85
CA GLN A 45 -10.53 18.77 -5.57
C GLN A 45 -11.01 17.37 -5.19
N SER A 46 -10.29 16.65 -4.32
CA SER A 46 -10.55 15.24 -4.00
C SER A 46 -10.73 14.38 -5.27
N SER A 47 -9.90 14.63 -6.28
CA SER A 47 -9.99 14.00 -7.60
C SER A 47 -8.68 13.34 -7.98
N VAL A 48 -8.73 12.16 -8.60
CA VAL A 48 -7.55 11.40 -9.00
C VAL A 48 -7.49 11.33 -10.53
N PRO A 49 -6.36 11.72 -11.16
CA PRO A 49 -6.17 11.57 -12.60
C PRO A 49 -6.50 10.15 -13.10
N PRO A 50 -7.18 10.00 -14.25
CA PRO A 50 -7.54 8.68 -14.78
C PRO A 50 -6.34 7.73 -14.93
N ASP A 51 -5.17 8.25 -15.31
CA ASP A 51 -3.93 7.48 -15.47
C ASP A 51 -3.44 6.85 -14.17
N TRP A 52 -3.80 7.42 -13.02
CA TRP A 52 -3.42 6.91 -11.69
C TRP A 52 -4.39 5.82 -11.20
N ARG A 53 -5.56 5.69 -11.85
CA ARG A 53 -6.57 4.68 -11.54
C ARG A 53 -6.34 3.36 -12.27
N CYS A 54 -5.36 3.30 -13.18
CA CYS A 54 -4.97 2.07 -13.85
C CYS A 54 -3.73 1.46 -13.20
N ALA A 55 -3.71 0.14 -13.01
CA ALA A 55 -2.55 -0.60 -12.54
C ALA A 55 -2.17 -1.72 -13.52
N LYS A 56 -0.87 -1.87 -13.77
CA LYS A 56 -0.32 -2.99 -14.51
C LYS A 56 0.06 -4.11 -13.55
N VAL A 57 -0.56 -5.27 -13.68
CA VAL A 57 -0.31 -6.43 -12.81
C VAL A 57 0.75 -7.31 -13.44
N VAL A 58 1.85 -7.49 -12.73
CA VAL A 58 2.93 -8.41 -13.10
C VAL A 58 2.92 -9.60 -12.13
N PRO A 59 2.63 -10.82 -12.60
CA PRO A 59 2.61 -12.01 -11.74
C PRO A 59 4.03 -12.43 -11.39
N ILE A 60 4.33 -12.51 -10.10
CA ILE A 60 5.61 -13.00 -9.58
C ILE A 60 5.42 -14.40 -9.00
N PHE A 61 6.18 -15.36 -9.50
CA PHE A 61 6.10 -16.74 -9.02
C PHE A 61 6.50 -16.83 -7.54
N LYS A 62 5.65 -17.48 -6.71
CA LYS A 62 5.85 -17.68 -5.28
C LYS A 62 6.49 -19.04 -4.98
N ALA A 63 5.81 -20.13 -5.31
CA ALA A 63 6.25 -21.52 -5.05
C ALA A 63 5.35 -22.54 -5.77
N GLY A 64 5.76 -23.80 -5.85
CA GLY A 64 4.93 -24.90 -6.37
C GLY A 64 4.90 -25.02 -7.90
N ASN A 65 3.76 -25.41 -8.47
CA ASN A 65 3.62 -25.60 -9.91
C ASN A 65 3.47 -24.27 -10.66
N LYS A 66 4.34 -24.01 -11.65
CA LYS A 66 4.30 -22.81 -12.51
C LYS A 66 3.08 -22.72 -13.42
N SER A 67 2.39 -23.83 -13.66
CA SER A 67 1.16 -23.81 -14.46
C SER A 67 -0.07 -23.36 -13.67
N SER A 68 0.02 -23.25 -12.33
CA SER A 68 -1.10 -22.81 -11.50
C SER A 68 -1.07 -21.30 -11.26
N PRO A 69 -2.09 -20.52 -11.66
CA PRO A 69 -2.15 -19.09 -11.39
C PRO A 69 -2.14 -18.72 -9.90
N THR A 70 -2.61 -19.62 -9.03
CA THR A 70 -2.64 -19.40 -7.57
C THR A 70 -1.26 -19.35 -6.94
N ASN A 71 -0.25 -19.84 -7.63
CA ASN A 71 1.15 -19.86 -7.20
C ASN A 71 1.90 -18.57 -7.56
N TYR A 72 1.20 -17.57 -8.08
CA TYR A 72 1.75 -16.26 -8.41
C TYR A 72 1.19 -15.18 -7.49
N ARG A 73 2.03 -14.22 -7.13
CA ARG A 73 1.65 -12.97 -6.47
C ARG A 73 1.38 -11.91 -7.53
N PRO A 74 0.18 -11.30 -7.56
CA PRO A 74 -0.12 -10.23 -8.50
C PRO A 74 0.47 -8.90 -8.02
N ILE A 75 1.63 -8.49 -8.54
CA ILE A 75 2.21 -7.19 -8.18
C ILE A 75 1.63 -6.09 -9.07
N SER A 76 0.91 -5.17 -8.45
CA SER A 76 0.33 -3.99 -9.08
C SER A 76 1.38 -2.88 -9.21
N LEU A 77 1.73 -2.55 -10.44
CA LEU A 77 2.56 -1.41 -10.81
C LEU A 77 1.65 -0.23 -11.17
N THR A 78 1.61 0.76 -10.29
CA THR A 78 1.03 2.08 -10.57
C THR A 78 2.09 3.01 -11.19
N SER A 79 1.63 4.07 -11.87
CA SER A 79 2.49 5.12 -12.40
C SER A 79 3.36 5.75 -11.31
N THR A 80 4.57 6.19 -11.66
CA THR A 80 5.49 6.79 -10.69
C THR A 80 4.92 8.10 -10.13
N SER A 81 4.16 8.85 -10.93
CA SER A 81 3.39 10.02 -10.47
C SER A 81 2.34 9.65 -9.42
N CYS A 82 1.62 8.54 -9.61
CA CYS A 82 0.67 8.04 -8.63
C CYS A 82 1.38 7.65 -7.32
N LYS A 83 2.52 6.95 -7.39
CA LYS A 83 3.32 6.60 -6.20
C LYS A 83 3.79 7.82 -5.42
N ILE A 84 4.18 8.91 -6.10
CA ILE A 84 4.52 10.18 -5.43
C ILE A 84 3.35 10.68 -4.61
N MET A 85 2.16 10.68 -5.20
CA MET A 85 0.95 11.11 -4.52
C MET A 85 0.60 10.19 -3.35
N GLU A 86 0.68 8.87 -3.54
CA GLU A 86 0.51 7.89 -2.48
C GLU A 86 1.50 8.11 -1.32
N HIS A 87 2.76 8.49 -1.59
CA HIS A 87 3.72 8.84 -0.54
C HIS A 87 3.33 10.10 0.25
N ILE A 88 2.79 11.12 -0.43
CA ILE A 88 2.32 12.35 0.23
C ILE A 88 1.15 12.03 1.16
N VAL A 89 0.15 11.32 0.65
CA VAL A 89 -1.04 10.91 1.41
C VAL A 89 -0.66 9.95 2.54
N SER A 90 0.18 8.96 2.26
CA SER A 90 0.66 8.01 3.26
C SER A 90 1.41 8.69 4.38
N LYS A 91 2.23 9.71 4.10
CA LYS A 91 2.91 10.48 5.14
C LYS A 91 1.89 11.19 6.03
N SER A 92 0.97 11.94 5.44
CA SER A 92 -0.04 12.68 6.20
C SER A 92 -0.93 11.76 7.04
N LEU A 93 -1.31 10.61 6.49
CA LEU A 93 -2.13 9.62 7.19
C LEU A 93 -1.35 8.97 8.34
N TYR A 94 -0.08 8.64 8.11
CA TYR A 94 0.76 8.03 9.13
C TYR A 94 1.05 9.00 10.28
N ASP A 95 1.33 10.27 9.99
CA ASP A 95 1.51 11.32 11.01
C ASP A 95 0.24 11.48 11.86
N HIS A 96 -0.96 11.43 11.26
CA HIS A 96 -2.23 11.41 12.00
C HIS A 96 -2.35 10.20 12.94
N LEU A 97 -2.00 9.00 12.46
CA LEU A 97 -2.09 7.78 13.24
C LEU A 97 -1.13 7.76 14.43
N GLU A 98 0.11 8.24 14.25
CA GLU A 98 1.09 8.32 15.34
C GLU A 98 0.71 9.39 16.37
N ASN A 99 0.32 10.59 15.92
CA ASN A 99 -0.03 11.68 16.84
C ASN A 99 -1.24 11.36 17.73
N ASN A 100 -2.16 10.51 17.25
CA ASN A 100 -3.35 10.11 17.99
C ASN A 100 -3.24 8.70 18.60
N ASN A 101 -2.07 8.04 18.52
CA ASN A 101 -1.84 6.68 19.03
C ASN A 101 -2.89 5.64 18.55
N LEU A 102 -3.28 5.73 17.28
CA LEU A 102 -4.40 4.93 16.72
C LEU A 102 -3.98 3.55 16.22
N LEU A 103 -2.69 3.23 16.22
CA LEU A 103 -2.18 1.92 15.83
C LEU A 103 -2.00 1.03 17.06
N TYR A 104 -2.52 -0.19 16.96
CA TYR A 104 -2.38 -1.18 18.02
C TYR A 104 -0.90 -1.43 18.39
N LYS A 105 -0.59 -1.51 19.68
CA LYS A 105 0.79 -1.54 20.19
C LYS A 105 1.58 -2.75 19.66
N ASN A 106 0.97 -3.94 19.68
CA ASN A 106 1.66 -5.19 19.31
C ASN A 106 1.51 -5.52 17.82
N GLN A 107 1.12 -4.53 17.00
CA GLN A 107 1.16 -4.64 15.55
C GLN A 107 2.53 -4.22 15.06
N TYR A 108 3.33 -5.17 14.55
CA TYR A 108 4.73 -4.94 14.14
C TYR A 108 4.92 -4.72 12.65
N GLY A 109 4.07 -5.33 11.83
CA GLY A 109 4.18 -5.28 10.37
C GLY A 109 4.03 -3.86 9.83
N PHE A 110 4.87 -3.49 8.86
CA PHE A 110 4.79 -2.23 8.10
C PHE A 110 4.83 -0.93 8.94
N ARG A 111 5.22 -0.98 10.21
CA ARG A 111 5.39 0.21 11.07
C ARG A 111 6.82 0.69 11.11
N ARG A 112 7.00 1.99 11.30
CA ARG A 112 8.34 2.58 11.44
C ARG A 112 8.95 2.09 12.76
N LYS A 113 10.25 1.81 12.73
CA LYS A 113 11.06 1.38 13.89
C LYS A 113 10.69 0.01 14.49
N LEU A 114 9.71 -0.70 13.93
CA LEU A 114 9.34 -2.06 14.32
C LEU A 114 9.77 -3.06 13.24
N SER A 115 10.10 -4.28 13.66
CA SER A 115 10.57 -5.34 12.78
C SER A 115 10.06 -6.71 13.22
N THR A 116 10.31 -7.74 12.40
CA THR A 116 10.04 -9.13 12.79
C THR A 116 10.90 -9.57 13.97
N ILE A 117 12.10 -9.00 14.12
CA ILE A 117 13.01 -9.33 15.22
C ILE A 117 12.44 -8.79 16.53
N THR A 118 11.98 -7.53 16.55
CA THR A 118 11.38 -6.95 17.76
C THR A 118 10.12 -7.70 18.19
N GLN A 119 9.29 -8.13 17.22
CA GLN A 119 8.10 -8.94 17.50
C GLN A 119 8.48 -10.29 18.12
N LEU A 120 9.48 -10.97 17.55
CA LEU A 120 9.94 -12.26 18.04
C LEU A 120 10.56 -12.13 19.43
N SER A 121 11.33 -11.07 19.69
CA SER A 121 11.91 -10.80 20.99
C SER A 121 10.85 -10.62 22.08
N GLU A 122 9.78 -9.86 21.82
CA GLU A 122 8.67 -9.76 22.78
C GLU A 122 7.94 -11.08 22.97
N CYS A 123 7.67 -11.81 21.89
CA CYS A 123 7.02 -13.12 21.96
C CYS A 123 7.82 -14.13 22.81
N ILE A 124 9.15 -14.17 22.63
CA ILE A 124 10.04 -15.02 23.43
C ILE A 124 10.05 -14.56 24.89
N HIS A 125 10.07 -13.25 25.14
CA HIS A 125 10.01 -12.72 26.51
C HIS A 125 8.73 -13.16 27.23
N ASP A 126 7.58 -13.07 26.58
CA ASP A 126 6.29 -13.51 27.13
C ASP A 126 6.28 -15.01 27.44
N PHE A 127 6.86 -15.82 26.54
CA PHE A 127 6.98 -17.27 26.74
C PHE A 127 7.89 -17.61 27.93
N CYS A 128 9.07 -16.98 28.03
CA CYS A 128 9.98 -17.19 29.15
C CYS A 128 9.32 -16.80 30.49
N LYS A 129 8.64 -15.66 30.52
CA LYS A 129 7.95 -15.19 31.73
C LYS A 129 6.87 -16.16 32.22
N SER A 130 6.15 -16.80 31.29
CA SER A 130 5.15 -17.81 31.63
C SER A 130 5.81 -19.09 32.18
N ILE A 131 6.93 -19.51 31.59
CA ILE A 131 7.71 -20.67 32.05
C ILE A 131 8.27 -20.43 33.46
N ASP A 132 8.78 -19.23 33.76
CA ASP A 132 9.38 -18.88 35.05
C ASP A 132 8.39 -19.02 36.22
N VAL A 133 7.09 -18.84 35.97
CA VAL A 133 6.03 -19.01 36.98
C VAL A 133 5.40 -20.41 36.94
N GLY A 134 5.95 -21.33 36.16
CA GLY A 134 5.41 -22.68 35.97
C GLY A 134 4.07 -22.70 35.21
N GLY A 135 3.78 -21.66 34.43
CA GLY A 135 2.55 -21.55 33.64
C GLY A 135 2.58 -22.38 32.35
N GLN A 136 1.41 -22.57 31.76
CA GLN A 136 1.24 -23.13 30.42
C GLN A 136 0.97 -22.00 29.42
N THR A 137 1.63 -22.04 28.26
CA THR A 137 1.39 -21.10 27.16
C THR A 137 0.97 -21.84 25.90
N ASP A 138 -0.20 -21.51 25.37
CA ASP A 138 -0.69 -22.02 24.10
C ASP A 138 -0.66 -20.91 23.04
N ALA A 139 -0.10 -21.19 21.86
CA ALA A 139 0.05 -20.23 20.78
C ALA A 139 -0.83 -20.60 19.58
N ILE A 140 -1.64 -19.65 19.10
CA ILE A 140 -2.50 -19.80 17.93
C ILE A 140 -1.95 -18.91 16.80
N PHE A 141 -1.55 -19.54 15.69
CA PHE A 141 -1.09 -18.83 14.50
C PHE A 141 -2.21 -18.77 13.46
N LEU A 142 -2.63 -17.55 13.12
CA LEU A 142 -3.66 -17.29 12.10
C LEU A 142 -3.00 -16.74 10.83
N ASP A 143 -3.26 -17.37 9.68
CA ASP A 143 -2.89 -16.85 8.37
C ASP A 143 -4.14 -16.47 7.56
N MET A 144 -4.19 -15.24 7.10
CA MET A 144 -5.32 -14.74 6.33
C MET A 144 -5.04 -14.85 4.83
N SER A 145 -5.89 -15.60 4.13
CA SER A 145 -5.75 -15.76 2.68
C SER A 145 -6.04 -14.46 1.93
N LYS A 146 -5.10 -14.01 1.09
CA LYS A 146 -5.27 -12.89 0.14
C LYS A 146 -5.81 -11.60 0.77
N VAL A 147 -5.23 -11.21 1.91
CA VAL A 147 -5.68 -10.03 2.68
C VAL A 147 -5.78 -8.76 1.86
N PHE A 148 -4.77 -8.46 1.04
CA PHE A 148 -4.74 -7.23 0.26
C PHE A 148 -5.83 -7.22 -0.82
N ASP A 149 -6.25 -8.37 -1.35
CA ASP A 149 -7.26 -8.44 -2.42
C ASP A 149 -8.69 -8.34 -1.88
N ARG A 150 -8.89 -8.59 -0.57
CA ARG A 150 -10.22 -8.76 0.05
C ARG A 150 -10.71 -7.56 0.86
N VAL A 151 -9.92 -6.50 1.01
CA VAL A 151 -10.32 -5.31 1.79
C VAL A 151 -11.53 -4.62 1.14
N PRO A 152 -12.70 -4.54 1.80
CA PRO A 152 -13.86 -3.83 1.24
C PRO A 152 -13.67 -2.32 1.34
N HIS A 153 -13.74 -1.61 0.21
CA HIS A 153 -13.49 -0.15 0.17
C HIS A 153 -14.45 0.63 1.06
N LYS A 154 -15.75 0.29 1.06
CA LYS A 154 -16.77 0.99 1.88
C LYS A 154 -16.45 0.93 3.38
N HIS A 155 -16.06 -0.24 3.88
CA HIS A 155 -15.71 -0.42 5.30
C HIS A 155 -14.41 0.31 5.65
N LEU A 156 -13.40 0.26 4.77
CA LEU A 156 -12.16 0.99 4.96
C LEU A 156 -12.39 2.51 5.03
N ILE A 157 -13.19 3.07 4.12
CA ILE A 157 -13.53 4.50 4.11
C ILE A 157 -14.28 4.90 5.39
N LYS A 158 -15.29 4.11 5.81
CA LYS A 158 -16.02 4.35 7.06
C LYS A 158 -15.06 4.32 8.27
N LYS A 159 -14.11 3.38 8.28
CA LYS A 159 -13.12 3.29 9.35
C LYS A 159 -12.23 4.53 9.41
N LEU A 160 -11.74 5.03 8.26
CA LEU A 160 -10.95 6.26 8.19
C LEU A 160 -11.70 7.47 8.78
N GLN A 161 -13.01 7.56 8.56
CA GLN A 161 -13.86 8.60 9.15
C GLN A 161 -13.96 8.45 10.68
N LEU A 162 -14.14 7.23 11.18
CA LEU A 162 -14.28 6.97 12.62
C LEU A 162 -13.00 7.28 13.41
N ILE A 163 -11.83 7.08 12.81
CA ILE A 163 -10.54 7.41 13.43
C ILE A 163 -10.15 8.91 13.27
N GLY A 164 -11.06 9.75 12.79
CA GLY A 164 -10.90 11.20 12.72
C GLY A 164 -9.92 11.70 11.65
N VAL A 165 -9.68 10.92 10.58
CA VAL A 165 -8.90 11.43 9.43
C VAL A 165 -9.66 12.57 8.76
N SER A 166 -8.93 13.59 8.30
CA SER A 166 -9.55 14.75 7.66
C SER A 166 -10.42 14.37 6.45
N THR A 167 -11.56 15.04 6.32
CA THR A 167 -12.53 14.78 5.24
C THR A 167 -11.90 14.87 3.85
N GLU A 168 -10.96 15.81 3.64
CA GLU A 168 -10.22 15.95 2.39
C GLU A 168 -9.43 14.68 2.04
N LEU A 169 -8.68 14.11 3.00
CA LEU A 169 -7.92 12.88 2.78
C LEU A 169 -8.84 11.68 2.57
N VAL A 170 -9.93 11.57 3.35
CA VAL A 170 -10.92 10.50 3.19
C VAL A 170 -11.54 10.54 1.79
N ASN A 171 -11.95 11.74 1.34
CA ASN A 171 -12.54 11.93 0.01
C ASN A 171 -11.53 11.61 -1.10
N TRP A 172 -10.28 12.02 -0.94
CA TRP A 172 -9.22 11.67 -1.89
C TRP A 172 -8.98 10.16 -1.95
N ILE A 173 -8.92 9.46 -0.81
CA ILE A 173 -8.76 8.00 -0.75
C ILE A 173 -9.98 7.30 -1.38
N SER A 174 -11.19 7.83 -1.16
CA SER A 174 -12.41 7.35 -1.82
C SER A 174 -12.32 7.48 -3.35
N ALA A 175 -11.85 8.64 -3.85
CA ALA A 175 -11.61 8.87 -5.26
C ALA A 175 -10.47 7.99 -5.83
N TYR A 176 -9.47 7.66 -5.01
CA TYR A 176 -8.38 6.75 -5.38
C TYR A 176 -8.86 5.33 -5.66
N PHE A 177 -9.88 4.86 -4.92
CA PHE A 177 -10.49 3.54 -5.12
C PHE A 177 -11.58 3.51 -6.20
N LYS A 178 -12.24 4.65 -6.46
CA LYS A 178 -13.33 4.74 -7.43
C LYS A 178 -12.85 4.44 -8.85
N GLU A 179 -13.57 3.56 -9.56
CA GLU A 179 -13.34 3.23 -10.99
C GLU A 179 -11.90 2.78 -11.30
N ARG A 180 -11.25 2.12 -10.33
CA ARG A 180 -9.93 1.54 -10.58
C ARG A 180 -10.01 0.41 -11.59
N ARG A 181 -8.99 0.33 -12.43
CA ARG A 181 -8.83 -0.65 -13.49
C ARG A 181 -7.46 -1.33 -13.39
N GLN A 182 -7.38 -2.56 -13.86
CA GLN A 182 -6.13 -3.31 -13.93
C GLN A 182 -6.08 -4.21 -15.16
N PHE A 183 -4.87 -4.52 -15.61
CA PHE A 183 -4.63 -5.53 -16.64
C PHE A 183 -3.36 -6.32 -16.28
N VAL A 184 -3.25 -7.55 -16.76
CA VAL A 184 -2.08 -8.41 -16.53
C VAL A 184 -1.14 -8.32 -17.72
N GLU A 185 0.16 -8.20 -17.48
CA GLU A 185 1.20 -8.21 -18.51
C GLU A 185 2.21 -9.34 -18.25
N ILE A 186 2.43 -10.20 -19.25
CA ILE A 186 3.43 -11.27 -19.22
C ILE A 186 4.25 -11.21 -20.50
N LYS A 187 5.58 -11.03 -20.37
CA LYS A 187 6.54 -11.06 -21.49
C LYS A 187 6.04 -10.28 -22.73
N SER A 188 5.54 -9.05 -22.50
CA SER A 188 5.03 -8.11 -23.52
C SER A 188 3.63 -8.39 -24.08
N THR A 189 2.91 -9.39 -23.58
CA THR A 189 1.48 -9.59 -23.91
C THR A 189 0.62 -9.07 -22.77
N ALA A 190 -0.33 -8.20 -23.08
CA ALA A 190 -1.29 -7.62 -22.13
C ALA A 190 -2.66 -8.29 -22.25
N SER A 191 -3.34 -8.49 -21.12
CA SER A 191 -4.74 -8.91 -21.08
C SER A 191 -5.70 -7.75 -21.38
N SER A 192 -6.99 -8.05 -21.50
CA SER A 192 -8.04 -7.04 -21.39
C SER A 192 -7.98 -6.32 -20.03
N VAL A 193 -8.45 -5.08 -20.02
CA VAL A 193 -8.56 -4.26 -18.82
C VAL A 193 -9.84 -4.62 -18.06
N LEU A 194 -9.72 -4.85 -16.75
CA LEU A 194 -10.83 -5.20 -15.87
C LEU A 194 -10.97 -4.21 -14.70
N PRO A 195 -12.19 -3.96 -14.21
CA PRO A 195 -12.41 -3.13 -13.03
C PRO A 195 -11.95 -3.83 -11.74
N VAL A 196 -11.56 -3.05 -10.73
CA VAL A 196 -11.17 -3.51 -9.40
C VAL A 196 -12.24 -3.10 -8.39
N SER A 197 -13.00 -4.07 -7.88
CA SER A 197 -14.12 -3.84 -6.96
C SER A 197 -13.75 -3.95 -5.48
N SER A 198 -12.60 -4.57 -5.16
CA SER A 198 -12.14 -4.77 -3.79
C SER A 198 -10.63 -4.80 -3.70
N GLY A 199 -10.12 -4.63 -2.47
CA GLY A 199 -8.72 -4.76 -2.15
C GLY A 199 -7.92 -3.48 -2.32
N VAL A 200 -6.71 -3.50 -1.79
CA VAL A 200 -5.70 -2.47 -1.94
C VAL A 200 -4.60 -2.99 -2.87
N PRO A 201 -4.06 -2.18 -3.80
CA PRO A 201 -3.13 -2.70 -4.80
C PRO A 201 -1.85 -3.24 -4.16
N GLN A 202 -1.55 -4.53 -4.37
CA GLN A 202 -0.34 -5.16 -3.84
C GLN A 202 0.90 -4.61 -4.57
N GLY A 203 1.66 -3.73 -3.92
CA GLY A 203 2.77 -2.99 -4.55
C GLY A 203 2.56 -1.47 -4.61
N SER A 204 1.37 -1.00 -4.18
CA SER A 204 1.15 0.40 -3.83
C SER A 204 1.89 0.76 -2.54
N VAL A 205 2.22 2.04 -2.40
CA VAL A 205 2.81 2.63 -1.21
C VAL A 205 1.76 2.75 -0.11
N LEU A 206 0.54 3.14 -0.50
CA LEU A 206 -0.56 3.39 0.43
C LEU A 206 -1.23 2.10 0.93
N GLY A 207 -1.20 1.03 0.13
CA GLY A 207 -1.90 -0.22 0.42
C GLY A 207 -1.54 -0.86 1.77
N PRO A 208 -0.25 -1.04 2.12
CA PRO A 208 0.13 -1.57 3.43
C PRO A 208 -0.44 -0.76 4.59
N LEU A 209 -0.38 0.57 4.53
CA LEU A 209 -0.89 1.44 5.59
C LEU A 209 -2.41 1.33 5.73
N LEU A 210 -3.15 1.33 4.61
CA LEU A 210 -4.60 1.15 4.63
C LEU A 210 -5.00 -0.22 5.17
N PHE A 211 -4.22 -1.26 4.88
CA PHE A 211 -4.42 -2.58 5.46
C PHE A 211 -4.16 -2.58 6.97
N LEU A 212 -3.10 -1.91 7.45
CA LEU A 212 -2.84 -1.78 8.89
C LEU A 212 -4.02 -1.15 9.62
N ILE A 213 -4.55 -0.05 9.07
CA ILE A 213 -5.73 0.62 9.63
C ILE A 213 -6.90 -0.35 9.64
N TYR A 214 -7.17 -1.05 8.54
CA TYR A 214 -8.28 -1.99 8.46
C TYR A 214 -8.20 -3.08 9.52
N ILE A 215 -7.04 -3.72 9.71
CA ILE A 215 -6.88 -4.86 10.61
C ILE A 215 -6.77 -4.46 12.10
N SER A 216 -6.55 -3.19 12.41
CA SER A 216 -6.30 -2.73 13.78
C SER A 216 -7.45 -2.99 14.78
N ASP A 217 -8.66 -3.36 14.33
CA ASP A 217 -9.77 -3.72 15.25
C ASP A 217 -9.74 -5.21 15.65
N ILE A 218 -9.01 -6.04 14.89
CA ILE A 218 -8.88 -7.47 15.16
C ILE A 218 -7.72 -7.75 16.13
N ALA A 219 -6.76 -6.82 16.21
CA ALA A 219 -5.54 -6.94 17.01
C ALA A 219 -5.77 -6.64 18.49
#